data_AF-A0A699U3G5-F1
#
_entry.id   AF-A0A699U3G5-F1
#
_cell.length_a   1.000
_cell.length_b   1.000
_cell.length_c   1.000
_cell.angle_alpha   90.00
_cell.angle_beta   90.00
_cell.angle_gamma   90.00
#
_symmetry.space_group_name_H-M   'P 1'
#
loop_
_entity.id
_entity.type
_entity.pdbx_description
1 polymer ?
#
loop_
_entity_poly.entity_id
_entity_poly.type
_entity_poly.pdbx_seq_one_letter_code
_entity_poly.pdbx_strand_id
1 'polypeptide(L)'
;MKAEAHYSGSTTIAPKIRKITNQLYNVKVEFEIPICPMFGTTATIDTGASACCINKKVIPKEALEPLTQTIFFNGLNSRQQATHKIKQGYFLIEGNKFKIPLIYAFDMRDSNGIKMLIGANFLRSMRGEGDEITIYKKVNRIKTSNQTEIPEITELEVSEEEFLEINESIYFN
;
A
#
# COMPACT_ATOMS: atom_id res chain seq x y z
N MET A 1 -28.83 55.23 -20.62
CA MET A 1 -27.92 54.59 -19.65
C MET A 1 -27.92 53.09 -19.91
N LYS A 2 -26.75 52.50 -20.20
CA LYS A 2 -26.58 51.06 -20.46
C LYS A 2 -26.23 50.36 -19.13
N ALA A 3 -26.84 49.21 -18.88
CA ALA A 3 -26.47 48.34 -17.77
C ALA A 3 -25.41 47.34 -18.26
N GLU A 4 -24.24 47.32 -17.61
CA GLU A 4 -23.19 46.32 -17.83
C GLU A 4 -23.34 45.22 -16.76
N ALA A 5 -23.51 43.98 -17.23
CA ALA A 5 -23.49 42.80 -16.37
C ALA A 5 -22.05 42.26 -16.29
N HIS A 6 -21.45 42.33 -15.10
CA HIS A 6 -20.18 41.66 -14.84
C HIS A 6 -20.41 40.18 -14.56
N TYR A 7 -20.01 39.32 -15.50
CA TYR A 7 -19.96 37.88 -15.32
C TYR A 7 -18.63 37.50 -14.65
N SER A 8 -18.66 37.21 -13.34
CA SER A 8 -17.50 36.63 -12.67
C SER A 8 -17.42 35.13 -12.97
N GLY A 9 -16.52 34.74 -13.86
CA GLY A 9 -16.23 33.33 -14.12
C GLY A 9 -15.63 32.68 -12.88
N SER A 10 -16.38 31.78 -12.22
CA SER A 10 -15.86 30.93 -11.17
C SER A 10 -15.05 29.80 -11.80
N THR A 11 -13.73 29.91 -11.82
CA THR A 11 -12.85 28.81 -12.22
C THR A 11 -12.91 27.71 -11.16
N THR A 12 -13.65 26.63 -11.46
CA THR A 12 -13.66 25.42 -10.64
C THR A 12 -12.31 24.72 -10.75
N ILE A 13 -11.40 24.99 -9.80
CA ILE A 13 -10.13 24.28 -9.67
C ILE A 13 -10.45 22.88 -9.15
N ALA A 14 -10.43 21.88 -10.03
CA ALA A 14 -10.52 20.49 -9.64
C ALA A 14 -9.41 20.17 -8.61
N PRO A 15 -9.73 19.48 -7.50
CA PRO A 15 -8.75 19.23 -6.45
C PRO A 15 -7.60 18.41 -7.01
N LYS A 16 -6.37 18.94 -6.92
CA LYS A 16 -5.14 18.20 -7.25
C LYS A 16 -5.03 17.00 -6.32
N ILE A 17 -5.38 15.82 -6.83
CA ILE A 17 -5.20 14.55 -6.12
C ILE A 17 -3.70 14.31 -5.97
N ARG A 18 -3.15 14.65 -4.79
CA ARG A 18 -1.79 14.23 -4.40
C ARG A 18 -1.82 12.73 -4.16
N LYS A 19 -1.27 11.94 -5.08
CA LYS A 19 -0.98 10.52 -4.85
C LYS A 19 0.16 10.41 -3.84
N ILE A 20 -0.18 10.31 -2.56
CA ILE A 20 0.76 9.91 -1.52
C ILE A 20 1.00 8.41 -1.70
N THR A 21 2.25 8.02 -1.96
CA THR A 21 2.62 6.60 -2.06
C THR A 21 2.56 5.99 -0.68
N ASN A 22 1.46 5.30 -0.36
CA ASN A 22 1.34 4.55 0.88
C ASN A 22 2.28 3.33 0.82
N GLN A 23 3.23 3.22 1.75
CA GLN A 23 4.14 2.06 1.83
C GLN A 23 3.50 0.83 2.50
N LEU A 24 2.24 0.94 2.92
CA LEU A 24 1.49 -0.14 3.55
C LEU A 24 0.97 -1.14 2.50
N TYR A 25 1.07 -2.43 2.82
CA TYR A 25 0.49 -3.51 2.02
C TYR A 25 -1.01 -3.55 2.25
N ASN A 26 -1.77 -3.01 1.29
CA ASN A 26 -3.22 -2.96 1.37
C ASN A 26 -3.84 -4.03 0.47
N VAL A 27 -4.81 -4.77 1.00
CA VAL A 27 -5.57 -5.80 0.29
C VAL A 27 -7.07 -5.53 0.42
N LYS A 28 -7.85 -5.93 -0.58
CA LYS A 28 -9.31 -5.96 -0.43
C LYS A 28 -9.70 -7.23 0.30
N VAL A 29 -10.63 -7.08 1.25
CA VAL A 29 -11.21 -8.20 1.97
C VAL A 29 -12.72 -8.14 1.88
N GLU A 30 -13.34 -9.30 1.71
CA GLU A 30 -14.80 -9.46 1.70
C GLU A 30 -15.22 -10.45 2.78
N PHE A 31 -16.40 -10.25 3.36
CA PHE A 31 -16.94 -11.02 4.46
C PHE A 31 -18.25 -11.66 4.05
N GLU A 32 -18.31 -12.97 4.18
CA GLU A 32 -19.49 -13.81 3.97
C GLU A 32 -19.92 -14.37 5.33
N ILE A 33 -20.89 -13.69 5.97
CA ILE A 33 -21.45 -14.06 7.27
C ILE A 33 -22.92 -14.43 7.06
N PRO A 34 -23.40 -15.59 7.51
CA PRO A 34 -24.71 -16.14 7.12
C PRO A 34 -25.93 -15.23 7.35
N ILE A 35 -25.85 -14.31 8.31
CA ILE A 35 -26.99 -13.51 8.76
C ILE A 35 -27.01 -12.08 8.20
N CYS A 36 -26.09 -11.73 7.30
CA CYS A 36 -26.06 -10.44 6.65
C CYS A 36 -25.58 -10.52 5.19
N PRO A 37 -25.94 -9.53 4.34
CA PRO A 37 -25.36 -9.42 3.01
C PRO A 37 -23.83 -9.37 3.05
N MET A 38 -23.21 -9.86 1.98
CA MET A 38 -21.76 -9.78 1.82
C MET A 38 -21.30 -8.33 1.86
N PHE A 39 -20.21 -8.05 2.59
CA PHE A 39 -19.64 -6.71 2.72
C PHE A 39 -18.12 -6.78 2.68
N GLY A 40 -17.46 -5.67 2.32
CA GLY A 40 -16.01 -5.66 2.18
C GLY A 40 -15.36 -4.35 2.60
N THR A 41 -14.07 -4.40 2.86
CA THR A 41 -13.25 -3.24 3.20
C THR A 41 -11.83 -3.40 2.67
N THR A 42 -11.01 -2.36 2.86
CA THR A 42 -9.57 -2.42 2.62
C THR A 42 -8.88 -2.74 3.94
N ALA A 43 -8.00 -3.72 3.94
CA ALA A 43 -7.19 -4.09 5.08
C ALA A 43 -5.71 -3.85 4.82
N THR A 44 -4.98 -3.46 5.86
CA THR A 44 -3.52 -3.37 5.84
C THR A 44 -2.94 -4.62 6.49
N ILE A 45 -1.96 -5.24 5.84
CA ILE A 45 -1.19 -6.34 6.44
C ILE A 45 -0.21 -5.74 7.45
N ASP A 46 -0.35 -6.11 8.72
CA ASP A 46 0.43 -5.56 9.83
C ASP A 46 0.96 -6.69 10.73
N THR A 47 2.21 -7.07 10.49
CA THR A 47 2.91 -8.07 11.30
C THR A 47 3.21 -7.59 12.72
N GLY A 48 3.16 -6.28 12.97
CA GLY A 48 3.30 -5.69 14.31
C GLY A 48 2.01 -5.77 15.13
N ALA A 49 0.86 -5.94 14.49
CA ALA A 49 -0.41 -6.16 15.17
C ALA A 49 -0.51 -7.61 15.68
N SER A 50 -0.71 -7.79 16.98
CA SER A 50 -0.83 -9.13 17.59
C SER A 50 -2.10 -9.89 17.15
N ALA A 51 -3.16 -9.16 16.80
CA ALA A 51 -4.44 -9.67 16.35
C ALA A 51 -5.07 -8.80 15.26
N CYS A 52 -5.92 -9.41 14.42
CA CYS A 52 -6.74 -8.70 13.45
C CYS A 52 -7.71 -7.75 14.15
N CYS A 53 -7.79 -6.53 13.63
CA CYS A 53 -8.62 -5.46 14.17
C CYS A 53 -9.38 -4.78 13.03
N ILE A 54 -10.60 -4.34 13.27
CA ILE A 54 -11.42 -3.66 12.26
C ILE A 54 -12.22 -2.52 12.90
N ASN A 55 -12.38 -1.45 12.14
CA ASN A 55 -13.12 -0.29 12.58
C ASN A 55 -14.62 -0.61 12.57
N LYS A 56 -15.31 -0.47 13.72
CA LYS A 56 -16.75 -0.75 13.81
C LYS A 56 -17.60 0.04 12.81
N LYS A 57 -17.14 1.22 12.39
CA LYS A 57 -17.87 2.10 11.47
C LYS A 57 -18.04 1.52 10.06
N VAL A 58 -17.20 0.56 9.66
CA VAL A 58 -17.24 -0.04 8.31
C VAL A 58 -17.97 -1.38 8.27
N ILE A 59 -18.66 -1.76 9.35
CA ILE A 59 -19.20 -3.10 9.55
C ILE A 59 -20.72 -3.01 9.82
N PRO A 60 -21.55 -3.82 9.14
CA PRO A 60 -22.95 -3.98 9.49
C PRO A 60 -23.12 -4.43 10.94
N LYS A 61 -24.11 -3.90 11.67
CA LYS A 61 -24.32 -4.24 13.09
C LYS A 61 -24.61 -5.73 13.27
N GLU A 62 -25.26 -6.34 12.30
CA GLU A 62 -25.64 -7.74 12.24
C GLU A 62 -24.41 -8.66 12.23
N ALA A 63 -23.30 -8.20 11.66
CA ALA A 63 -22.04 -8.94 11.59
C ALA A 63 -21.23 -8.91 12.91
N LEU A 64 -21.66 -8.12 13.90
CA LEU A 64 -20.97 -7.97 15.18
C LEU A 64 -21.59 -8.85 16.27
N GLU A 65 -20.74 -9.41 17.12
CA GLU A 65 -21.12 -10.05 18.37
C GLU A 65 -20.31 -9.47 19.54
N PRO A 66 -20.90 -9.38 20.75
CA PRO A 66 -20.20 -8.88 21.92
C PRO A 66 -19.09 -9.85 22.35
N LEU A 67 -18.00 -9.30 22.88
CA LEU A 67 -16.98 -10.09 23.57
C LEU A 67 -17.48 -10.45 24.97
N THR A 68 -17.09 -11.62 25.46
CA THR A 68 -17.36 -12.03 26.85
C THR A 68 -16.54 -11.23 27.86
N GLN A 69 -15.42 -10.67 27.42
CA GLN A 69 -14.52 -9.84 28.22
C GLN A 69 -14.08 -8.62 27.42
N THR A 70 -13.88 -7.50 28.12
CA THR A 70 -13.30 -6.31 27.50
C THR A 70 -11.81 -6.53 27.23
N ILE A 71 -11.39 -6.29 25.98
CA ILE A 71 -9.99 -6.40 25.58
C ILE A 71 -9.42 -5.00 25.32
N PHE A 72 -8.17 -4.78 25.76
CA PHE A 72 -7.46 -3.52 25.52
C PHE A 72 -6.31 -3.72 24.54
N PHE A 73 -6.25 -2.84 23.54
CA PHE A 73 -5.18 -2.76 22.55
C PHE A 73 -4.27 -1.59 22.88
N ASN A 74 -2.99 -1.89 23.10
CA ASN A 74 -1.96 -0.88 23.32
C ASN A 74 -1.15 -0.70 22.03
N GLY A 75 -1.27 0.46 21.41
CA GLY A 75 -0.34 0.94 20.39
C GLY A 75 0.77 1.77 21.02
N LEU A 76 1.73 2.21 20.20
CA LEU A 76 2.91 2.96 20.67
C LEU A 76 2.57 4.14 21.59
N ASN A 77 1.51 4.89 21.24
CA ASN A 77 1.09 6.09 21.97
C ASN A 77 -0.41 6.11 22.28
N SER A 78 -1.05 4.93 22.37
CA SER A 78 -2.51 4.88 22.51
C SER A 78 -3.01 3.59 23.15
N ARG A 79 -4.12 3.68 23.88
CA ARG A 79 -4.89 2.53 24.34
C ARG A 79 -6.31 2.60 23.78
N GLN A 80 -6.78 1.51 23.20
CA GLN A 80 -8.12 1.39 22.62
C GLN A 80 -8.84 0.18 23.22
N GLN A 81 -10.16 0.27 23.37
CA GLN A 81 -10.97 -0.76 23.99
C GLN A 81 -11.81 -1.48 22.93
N ALA A 82 -11.73 -2.81 22.90
CA ALA A 82 -12.61 -3.67 22.11
C ALA A 82 -13.67 -4.31 23.00
N THR A 83 -14.92 -4.17 22.58
CA THR A 83 -16.09 -4.77 23.23
C THR A 83 -16.83 -5.74 22.30
N HIS A 84 -16.48 -5.77 21.03
CA HIS A 84 -17.13 -6.59 20.00
C HIS A 84 -16.08 -7.31 19.15
N LYS A 85 -16.53 -8.37 18.48
CA LYS A 85 -15.79 -9.07 17.43
C LYS A 85 -16.71 -9.32 16.24
N ILE A 86 -16.11 -9.66 15.10
CA ILE A 86 -16.85 -10.15 13.94
C ILE A 86 -17.34 -11.57 14.22
N LYS A 87 -18.58 -11.85 13.85
CA LYS A 87 -19.18 -13.19 13.91
C LYS A 87 -18.43 -14.18 13.01
N GLN A 88 -18.61 -15.46 13.30
CA GLN A 88 -18.04 -16.53 12.47
C GLN A 88 -18.64 -16.53 11.05
N GLY A 89 -17.82 -16.96 10.10
CA GLY A 89 -18.14 -16.97 8.69
C GLY A 89 -16.86 -17.17 7.88
N TYR A 90 -16.89 -16.70 6.64
CA TYR A 90 -15.73 -16.71 5.76
C TYR A 90 -15.31 -15.30 5.41
N PHE A 91 -14.01 -15.10 5.23
CA PHE A 91 -13.50 -13.90 4.60
C PHE A 91 -12.65 -14.25 3.40
N LEU A 92 -12.77 -13.43 2.36
CA LEU A 92 -12.13 -13.62 1.07
C LEU A 92 -11.02 -12.60 0.90
N ILE A 93 -9.84 -13.06 0.46
CA ILE A 93 -8.71 -12.22 0.09
C ILE A 93 -8.27 -12.63 -1.31
N GLU A 94 -8.37 -11.74 -2.29
CA GLU A 94 -7.97 -11.99 -3.69
C GLU A 94 -8.55 -13.30 -4.25
N GLY A 95 -9.84 -13.58 -3.95
CA GLY A 95 -10.55 -14.78 -4.38
C GLY A 95 -10.31 -16.05 -3.54
N ASN A 96 -9.35 -16.03 -2.60
CA ASN A 96 -9.11 -17.13 -1.68
C ASN A 96 -10.04 -17.03 -0.48
N LYS A 97 -10.69 -18.14 -0.11
CA LYS A 97 -11.69 -18.20 0.96
C LYS A 97 -11.09 -18.81 2.23
N PHE A 98 -11.17 -18.09 3.33
CA PHE A 98 -10.66 -18.51 4.64
C PHE A 98 -11.74 -18.41 5.70
N LYS A 99 -11.63 -19.22 6.77
CA LYS A 99 -12.45 -18.99 7.96
C LYS A 99 -12.08 -17.64 8.58
N ILE A 100 -13.08 -16.88 9.02
CA ILE A 100 -12.85 -15.61 9.70
C ILE A 100 -11.98 -15.86 10.94
N PRO A 101 -10.76 -15.28 11.04
CA PRO A 101 -9.97 -15.35 12.26
C PRO A 101 -10.66 -14.56 13.35
N LEU A 102 -10.14 -14.59 14.59
CA LEU A 102 -10.63 -13.67 15.61
C LEU A 102 -10.30 -12.22 15.19
N ILE A 103 -11.33 -11.46 14.79
CA ILE A 103 -11.20 -10.06 14.42
C ILE A 103 -11.92 -9.21 15.47
N TYR A 104 -11.17 -8.38 16.17
CA TYR A 104 -11.70 -7.46 17.17
C TYR A 104 -12.25 -6.21 16.51
N ALA A 105 -13.43 -5.78 16.93
CA ALA A 105 -14.09 -4.60 16.39
C ALA A 105 -14.18 -3.50 17.45
N PHE A 106 -13.57 -2.36 17.15
CA PHE A 106 -13.65 -1.14 17.96
C PHE A 106 -13.56 0.12 17.09
N ASP A 107 -13.81 1.28 17.68
CA ASP A 107 -13.63 2.57 16.99
C ASP A 107 -12.12 2.84 16.84
N MET A 108 -11.55 2.33 15.76
CA MET A 108 -10.16 2.58 15.40
C MET A 108 -9.98 4.07 15.13
N ARG A 109 -8.88 4.66 15.60
CA ARG A 109 -8.56 6.06 15.28
C ARG A 109 -8.43 6.23 13.75
N ASP A 110 -9.36 7.00 13.18
CA ASP A 110 -9.49 7.22 11.73
C ASP A 110 -8.36 8.05 11.10
N SER A 111 -7.39 8.55 11.89
CA SER A 111 -6.40 9.54 11.44
C SER A 111 -5.56 9.10 10.24
N ASN A 112 -5.42 7.78 10.03
CA ASN A 112 -4.61 7.22 8.96
C ASN A 112 -5.44 6.54 7.86
N GLY A 113 -6.78 6.62 7.92
CA GLY A 113 -7.67 5.96 6.94
C GLY A 113 -7.62 4.42 6.96
N ILE A 114 -6.98 3.82 7.98
CA ILE A 114 -6.89 2.37 8.14
C ILE A 114 -8.24 1.86 8.65
N LYS A 115 -8.88 1.00 7.85
CA LYS A 115 -10.17 0.41 8.19
C LYS A 115 -10.05 -0.95 8.87
N MET A 116 -9.00 -1.69 8.55
CA MET A 116 -8.74 -3.02 9.09
C MET A 116 -7.23 -3.31 9.11
N LEU A 117 -6.79 -4.04 10.13
CA LEU A 117 -5.47 -4.64 10.23
C LEU A 117 -5.61 -6.16 10.14
N ILE A 118 -4.87 -6.78 9.22
CA ILE A 118 -4.61 -8.23 9.23
C ILE A 118 -3.39 -8.45 10.11
N GLY A 119 -3.64 -8.92 11.32
CA GLY A 119 -2.63 -9.13 12.34
C GLY A 119 -2.02 -10.53 12.31
N ALA A 120 -1.07 -10.73 13.20
CA ALA A 120 -0.29 -11.95 13.30
C ALA A 120 -1.12 -13.19 13.67
N ASN A 121 -2.31 -13.05 14.27
CA ASN A 121 -3.17 -14.21 14.56
C ASN A 121 -3.69 -14.90 13.28
N PHE A 122 -4.00 -14.14 12.23
CA PHE A 122 -4.33 -14.73 10.93
C PHE A 122 -3.07 -15.23 10.21
N LEU A 123 -1.99 -14.43 10.19
CA LEU A 123 -0.76 -14.85 9.52
C LEU A 123 -0.16 -16.13 10.12
N ARG A 124 -0.32 -16.36 11.43
CA ARG A 124 0.06 -17.61 12.09
C ARG A 124 -0.84 -18.78 11.73
N SER A 125 -2.17 -18.58 11.60
CA SER A 125 -3.05 -19.68 11.20
C SER A 125 -2.77 -20.15 9.78
N MET A 126 -2.34 -19.23 8.91
CA MET A 126 -1.94 -19.54 7.53
C MET A 126 -0.67 -20.40 7.44
N ARG A 127 0.24 -20.34 8.42
CA ARG A 127 1.44 -21.21 8.46
C ARG A 127 1.11 -22.69 8.61
N GLY A 128 -0.12 -23.03 9.00
CA GLY A 128 -0.57 -24.42 9.12
C GLY A 128 -1.26 -24.99 7.87
N GLU A 129 -1.58 -24.16 6.88
CA GLU A 129 -2.33 -24.57 5.67
C GLU A 129 -1.44 -24.71 4.42
N GLY A 130 -0.12 -24.47 4.54
CA GLY A 130 0.88 -24.62 3.48
C GLY A 130 2.16 -23.81 3.77
N ASP A 131 3.27 -24.17 3.15
CA ASP A 131 4.60 -23.58 3.44
C ASP A 131 4.84 -22.19 2.82
N GLU A 132 3.91 -21.68 1.99
CA GLU A 132 4.16 -20.47 1.21
C GLU A 132 2.99 -19.47 1.27
N ILE A 133 3.26 -18.28 1.84
CA ILE A 133 2.40 -17.09 1.71
C ILE A 133 3.15 -16.09 0.82
N THR A 134 2.75 -15.98 -0.44
CA THR A 134 3.40 -15.08 -1.40
C THR A 134 2.66 -13.74 -1.46
N ILE A 135 3.17 -12.74 -0.73
CA ILE A 135 2.70 -11.35 -0.81
C ILE A 135 3.62 -10.60 -1.78
N TYR A 136 3.19 -10.42 -3.02
CA TYR A 136 3.95 -9.64 -4.00
C TYR A 136 3.91 -8.14 -3.65
N LYS A 137 5.02 -7.60 -3.12
CA LYS A 137 5.33 -6.18 -3.29
C LYS A 137 5.45 -5.94 -4.80
N LYS A 138 4.76 -4.94 -5.36
CA LYS A 138 4.94 -4.56 -6.77
C LYS A 138 6.45 -4.38 -7.05
N VAL A 139 7.06 -5.36 -7.70
CA VAL A 139 8.46 -5.32 -8.08
C VAL A 139 8.54 -4.29 -9.20
N ASN A 140 9.17 -3.16 -8.94
CA ASN A 140 9.66 -2.32 -10.02
C ASN A 140 10.73 -3.16 -10.72
N ARG A 141 10.35 -3.89 -11.78
CA ARG A 141 11.31 -4.58 -12.64
C ARG A 141 12.09 -3.48 -13.36
N ILE A 142 13.28 -3.18 -12.87
CA ILE A 142 14.29 -2.51 -13.67
C ILE A 142 14.75 -3.56 -14.67
N LYS A 143 14.46 -3.34 -15.96
CA LYS A 143 15.14 -4.10 -17.02
C LYS A 143 16.59 -3.68 -16.98
N THR A 144 17.48 -4.54 -16.51
CA THR A 144 18.92 -4.38 -16.70
C THR A 144 19.27 -5.03 -18.03
N SER A 145 19.97 -4.30 -18.88
CA SER A 145 20.65 -4.85 -20.06
C SER A 145 22.04 -5.31 -19.63
N ASN A 146 22.48 -6.48 -20.10
CA ASN A 146 23.90 -6.88 -19.99
C ASN A 146 24.75 -6.23 -21.09
N GLN A 147 24.14 -5.43 -21.95
CA GLN A 147 24.82 -4.61 -22.94
C GLN A 147 24.90 -3.19 -22.39
N THR A 148 26.10 -2.82 -21.99
CA THR A 148 26.51 -1.42 -21.87
C THR A 148 26.94 -0.98 -23.27
N GLU A 149 26.30 0.03 -23.84
CA GLU A 149 26.89 0.77 -24.96
C GLU A 149 28.11 1.50 -24.39
N ILE A 150 29.29 0.91 -24.58
CA ILE A 150 30.54 1.62 -24.41
C ILE A 150 30.62 2.53 -25.64
N PRO A 151 30.65 3.87 -25.51
CA PRO A 151 30.97 4.70 -26.66
C PRO A 151 32.33 4.23 -27.17
N GLU A 152 32.34 3.77 -28.42
CA GLU A 152 33.57 3.40 -29.12
C GLU A 152 34.42 4.66 -29.17
N ILE A 153 35.47 4.71 -28.34
CA ILE A 153 36.48 5.74 -28.46
C ILE A 153 37.26 5.33 -29.70
N THR A 154 36.96 5.96 -30.83
CA THR A 154 37.79 5.82 -32.02
C THR A 154 39.20 6.28 -31.65
N GLU A 155 40.14 5.36 -31.62
CA GLU A 155 41.55 5.71 -31.64
C GLU A 155 41.79 6.45 -32.95
N LEU A 156 42.10 7.75 -32.86
CA LEU A 156 42.54 8.52 -34.01
C LEU A 156 43.92 7.98 -34.40
N GLU A 157 44.01 7.26 -35.51
CA GLU A 157 45.30 6.97 -36.16
C GLU A 157 45.87 8.29 -36.66
N VAL A 158 46.76 8.88 -35.87
CA VAL A 158 47.51 10.07 -36.27
C VAL A 158 48.56 9.63 -37.28
N SER A 159 48.54 10.21 -38.48
CA SER A 159 49.58 9.95 -39.48
C SER A 159 50.94 10.50 -38.99
N GLU A 160 52.05 9.93 -39.46
CA GLU A 160 53.41 10.40 -39.07
C GLU A 160 53.59 11.91 -39.34
N GLU A 161 52.99 12.42 -40.41
CA GLU A 161 53.04 13.84 -40.81
C GLU A 161 52.35 14.75 -39.79
N GLU A 162 51.20 14.32 -39.27
CA GLU A 162 50.41 15.08 -38.29
C GLU A 162 51.05 15.04 -36.89
N PHE A 163 51.78 13.97 -36.57
CA PHE A 163 52.59 13.87 -35.34
C PHE A 163 53.78 14.86 -35.35
N LEU A 164 54.41 15.05 -36.52
CA LEU A 164 55.52 16.00 -36.70
C LEU A 164 55.06 17.46 -36.51
N GLU A 165 53.90 17.83 -37.05
CA GLU A 165 53.33 19.19 -36.88
C GLU A 165 52.97 19.50 -35.42
N ILE A 166 52.38 18.54 -34.70
CA ILE A 166 52.09 18.68 -33.27
C ILE A 166 53.39 18.91 -32.49
N ASN A 167 54.44 18.14 -32.78
CA ASN A 167 55.70 18.28 -32.08
C ASN A 167 56.37 19.62 -32.37
N GLU A 168 56.38 20.09 -33.62
CA GLU A 168 56.92 21.42 -33.96
C GLU A 168 56.18 22.56 -33.26
N SER A 169 54.85 22.44 -33.08
CA SER A 169 54.05 23.45 -32.37
C SER A 169 54.35 23.57 -30.87
N ILE A 170 54.95 22.53 -30.27
CA ILE A 170 55.37 22.52 -28.86
C ILE A 170 56.74 23.18 -28.68
N TYR A 171 57.60 23.18 -29.71
CA TYR A 171 58.94 23.77 -29.64
C TYR A 171 59.01 25.28 -29.91
N PHE A 172 57.89 25.91 -30.30
CA PHE A 172 57.83 27.35 -30.63
C PHE A 172 56.91 28.19 -29.72
N ASN A 173 56.63 27.72 -28.49
CA ASN A 173 56.06 28.55 -27.42
C ASN A 173 57.04 28.71 -26.24
#